data_AF-A0A8T4BBS5-F1
#
_entry.id   AF-A0A8T4BBS5-F1
#
_cell.length_a   1.000
_cell.length_b   1.000
_cell.length_c   1.000
_cell.angle_alpha   90.00
_cell.angle_beta   90.00
_cell.angle_gamma   90.00
#
_symmetry.space_group_name_H-M   'P 1'
#
loop_
_entity.id
_entity.type
_entity.pdbx_description
1 polymer ?
#
loop_
_entity_poly.entity_id
_entity_poly.type
_entity_poly.pdbx_seq_one_letter_code
_entity_poly.pdbx_strand_id
1 'polypeptide(L)'
;MEVKEILTPKNMLIALGTIVIAMSLWGMTHGDEWAEFGWGEGNVLAHDEAYEEMWALHLMPLGVMAIVTALVVTGKELAKVAMFSPLVLVNMIGGMIILTSDNGYGGTPTGVSAVLAGLMVLGTVLTCVSGFMHKDGESEAEAVE
;
A
#
# COMPACT_ATOMS: atom_id res chain seq x y z
N MET A 1 -22.18 2.45 15.20
CA MET A 1 -21.39 2.95 14.07
C MET A 1 -21.47 1.91 12.99
N GLU A 2 -22.06 2.25 11.86
CA GLU A 2 -22.17 1.32 10.74
C GLU A 2 -20.82 1.13 10.06
N VAL A 3 -20.61 -0.03 9.43
CA VAL A 3 -19.34 -0.33 8.73
C VAL A 3 -19.01 0.72 7.66
N LYS A 4 -20.03 1.29 7.01
CA LYS A 4 -19.88 2.38 6.02
C LYS A 4 -19.32 3.68 6.63
N GLU A 5 -19.68 4.00 7.87
CA GLU A 5 -19.19 5.20 8.57
C GLU A 5 -17.71 5.06 8.97
N ILE A 6 -17.26 3.83 9.22
CA ILE A 6 -15.86 3.53 9.53
C ILE A 6 -15.02 3.49 8.24
N LEU A 7 -15.47 2.71 7.25
CA LEU A 7 -14.78 2.47 5.99
C LEU A 7 -15.11 3.54 4.95
N THR A 8 -14.89 4.81 5.27
CA THR A 8 -15.00 5.88 4.28
C THR A 8 -13.73 5.92 3.40
N PRO A 9 -13.84 6.20 2.09
CA PRO A 9 -12.68 6.29 1.19
C PRO A 9 -11.59 7.23 1.70
N LYS A 10 -11.98 8.35 2.31
CA LYS A 10 -11.06 9.32 2.91
C LYS A 10 -10.25 8.70 4.04
N ASN A 11 -10.91 8.11 5.03
CA ASN A 11 -10.24 7.50 6.17
C ASN A 11 -9.34 6.35 5.71
N MET A 12 -9.82 5.56 4.74
CA MET A 12 -9.05 4.42 4.24
C MET A 12 -7.80 4.81 3.47
N LEU A 13 -7.87 5.84 2.61
CA LEU A 13 -6.68 6.35 1.91
C LEU A 13 -5.68 7.00 2.86
N ILE A 14 -6.14 7.70 3.90
CA ILE A 14 -5.25 8.24 4.95
C ILE A 14 -4.55 7.09 5.71
N ALA A 15 -5.31 6.07 6.12
CA ALA A 15 -4.77 4.92 6.82
C ALA A 15 -3.77 4.15 5.95
N LEU A 16 -4.13 3.85 4.69
CA LEU A 16 -3.25 3.19 3.73
C LEU A 16 -1.97 4.00 3.50
N GLY A 17 -2.09 5.31 3.26
CA GLY A 17 -0.93 6.17 3.07
C GLY A 17 0.00 6.21 4.29
N THR A 18 -0.56 6.22 5.49
CA THR A 18 0.21 6.16 6.74
C THR A 18 0.95 4.83 6.90
N ILE A 19 0.30 3.71 6.58
CA ILE A 19 0.94 2.38 6.60
C ILE A 19 2.11 2.33 5.61
N VAL A 20 1.92 2.84 4.39
CA VAL A 20 2.97 2.86 3.35
C VAL A 20 4.14 3.76 3.76
N ILE A 21 3.89 4.91 4.36
CA ILE A 21 4.95 5.77 4.91
C ILE A 21 5.71 5.07 6.04
N ALA A 22 5.01 4.40 6.95
CA ALA A 22 5.66 3.63 8.02
C ALA A 22 6.52 2.49 7.46
N MET A 23 6.04 1.79 6.43
CA MET A 23 6.80 0.75 5.73
C MET A 23 8.05 1.31 5.04
N SER A 24 7.93 2.48 4.41
CA SER A 24 9.07 3.18 3.81
C SER A 24 10.14 3.53 4.84
N LEU A 25 9.74 4.15 5.97
CA LEU A 25 10.65 4.51 7.05
C LEU A 25 11.32 3.27 7.67
N TRP A 26 10.56 2.19 7.83
CA TRP A 26 11.09 0.93 8.32
C TRP A 26 12.14 0.35 7.37
N GLY A 27 11.81 0.22 6.08
CA GLY A 27 12.73 -0.35 5.08
C GLY A 27 14.01 0.48 4.91
N MET A 28 13.93 1.81 4.99
CA MET A 28 15.13 2.68 4.94
C MET A 28 16.07 2.51 6.14
N THR A 29 15.62 1.87 7.23
CA THR A 29 16.44 1.64 8.44
C THR A 29 16.83 0.18 8.64
N HIS A 30 16.33 -0.72 7.78
CA HIS A 30 16.54 -2.17 7.83
C HIS A 30 16.78 -2.70 6.41
N GLY A 31 17.57 -1.97 5.62
CA GLY A 31 17.87 -2.32 4.23
C GLY A 31 18.66 -3.62 4.11
N ASP A 32 19.48 -3.92 5.10
CA ASP A 32 20.21 -5.18 5.26
C ASP A 32 19.24 -6.37 5.38
N GLU A 33 18.26 -6.30 6.28
CA GLU A 33 17.24 -7.34 6.45
C GLU A 33 16.43 -7.51 5.16
N TRP A 34 16.08 -6.41 4.50
CA TRP A 34 15.32 -6.45 3.25
C TRP A 34 16.13 -7.05 2.10
N ALA A 35 17.44 -6.81 2.07
CA ALA A 35 18.32 -7.40 1.08
C ALA A 35 18.43 -8.91 1.29
N GLU A 36 18.55 -9.35 2.55
CA GLU A 36 18.53 -10.77 2.90
C GLU A 36 17.19 -11.43 2.53
N PHE A 37 16.06 -10.76 2.74
CA PHE A 37 14.76 -11.27 2.31
C PHE A 37 14.61 -11.29 0.79
N GLY A 38 15.06 -10.25 0.10
CA GLY A 38 14.94 -10.12 -1.34
C GLY A 38 15.78 -11.14 -2.08
N TRP A 39 17.09 -11.12 -1.82
CA TRP A 39 18.14 -11.83 -2.55
C TRP A 39 18.55 -13.16 -1.92
N GLY A 40 18.28 -13.33 -0.62
CA GLY A 40 18.72 -14.46 0.19
C GLY A 40 20.05 -14.18 0.88
N GLU A 41 20.17 -14.57 2.16
CA GLU A 41 21.32 -14.33 3.05
C GLU A 41 22.69 -14.64 2.42
N GLY A 42 22.77 -15.69 1.59
CA GLY A 42 24.01 -16.10 0.91
C GLY A 42 24.33 -15.38 -0.40
N ASN A 43 23.43 -14.52 -0.89
CA ASN A 43 23.54 -13.85 -2.19
C ASN A 43 23.57 -12.32 -2.10
N VAL A 44 23.53 -11.76 -0.89
CA VAL A 44 23.57 -10.31 -0.67
C VAL A 44 24.94 -9.75 -1.08
N LEU A 45 24.92 -8.75 -1.95
CA LEU A 45 26.07 -7.99 -2.41
C LEU A 45 26.21 -6.68 -1.63
N ALA A 46 27.40 -6.09 -1.68
CA ALA A 46 27.75 -4.87 -0.93
C ALA A 46 26.91 -3.61 -1.28
N HIS A 47 26.09 -3.66 -2.33
CA HIS A 47 25.23 -2.55 -2.74
C HIS A 47 23.74 -2.85 -2.58
N ASP A 48 23.37 -4.07 -2.18
CA ASP A 48 21.96 -4.48 -2.13
C ASP A 48 21.23 -3.80 -0.97
N GLU A 49 21.89 -3.61 0.18
CA GLU A 49 21.35 -2.82 1.29
C GLU A 49 20.95 -1.40 0.83
N ALA A 50 21.86 -0.68 0.18
CA ALA A 50 21.58 0.66 -0.33
C ALA A 50 20.51 0.66 -1.44
N TYR A 51 20.42 -0.41 -2.22
CA TYR A 51 19.36 -0.59 -3.22
C TYR A 51 17.99 -0.76 -2.54
N GLU A 52 17.89 -1.58 -1.49
CA GLU A 52 16.64 -1.79 -0.75
C GLU A 52 16.22 -0.56 0.05
N GLU A 53 17.15 0.17 0.67
CA GLU A 53 16.86 1.47 1.31
C GLU A 53 16.29 2.47 0.30
N MET A 54 16.89 2.52 -0.91
CA MET A 54 16.41 3.36 -2.00
C MET A 54 15.04 2.92 -2.49
N TRP A 55 14.79 1.61 -2.60
CA TRP A 55 13.47 1.09 -2.96
C TRP A 55 12.43 1.45 -1.90
N ALA A 56 12.77 1.29 -0.62
CA ALA A 56 11.92 1.68 0.51
C ALA A 56 11.60 3.19 0.48
N LEU A 57 12.58 4.06 0.19
CA LEU A 57 12.34 5.50 0.02
C LEU A 57 11.28 5.80 -1.05
N HIS A 58 11.27 5.06 -2.17
CA HIS A 58 10.31 5.26 -3.25
C HIS A 58 8.87 4.88 -2.88
N LEU A 59 8.65 4.13 -1.80
CA LEU A 59 7.31 3.91 -1.25
C LEU A 59 6.73 5.17 -0.59
N MET A 60 7.56 6.05 -0.03
CA MET A 60 7.07 7.23 0.71
C MET A 60 6.22 8.18 -0.16
N PRO A 61 6.63 8.56 -1.38
CA PRO A 61 5.78 9.36 -2.26
C PRO A 61 4.41 8.75 -2.53
N LEU A 62 4.30 7.41 -2.62
CA LEU A 62 3.02 6.74 -2.82
C LEU A 62 2.09 6.94 -1.62
N GLY A 63 2.62 6.78 -0.41
CA GLY A 63 1.86 7.02 0.81
C GLY A 63 1.43 8.48 0.98
N VAL A 64 2.33 9.43 0.68
CA VAL A 64 2.04 10.87 0.68
C VAL A 64 0.94 11.19 -0.33
N MET A 65 1.01 10.67 -1.55
CA MET A 65 0.01 10.91 -2.59
C MET A 65 -1.36 10.31 -2.23
N ALA A 66 -1.40 9.16 -1.54
CA ALA A 66 -2.66 8.62 -1.03
C ALA A 66 -3.33 9.57 -0.03
N ILE A 67 -2.55 10.14 0.92
CA ILE A 67 -3.05 11.11 1.90
C ILE A 67 -3.50 12.41 1.21
N VAL A 68 -2.69 12.96 0.31
CA VAL A 68 -3.04 14.18 -0.45
C VAL A 68 -4.33 13.95 -1.23
N THR A 69 -4.48 12.80 -1.88
CA THR A 69 -5.70 12.45 -2.61
C THR A 69 -6.92 12.41 -1.69
N ALA A 70 -6.79 11.83 -0.49
CA ALA A 70 -7.86 11.81 0.50
C ALA A 70 -8.28 13.20 1.01
N LEU A 71 -7.37 14.17 0.99
CA LEU A 71 -7.63 15.54 1.45
C LEU A 71 -8.20 16.43 0.34
N VAL A 72 -7.81 16.19 -0.91
CA VAL A 72 -8.12 17.07 -2.05
C VAL A 72 -9.29 16.56 -2.89
N VAL A 73 -9.43 15.24 -3.05
CA VAL A 73 -10.49 14.64 -3.87
C VAL A 73 -11.70 14.30 -3.01
N THR A 74 -12.91 14.55 -3.52
CA THR A 74 -14.16 14.41 -2.76
C THR A 74 -15.23 13.65 -3.54
N GLY A 75 -16.26 13.21 -2.82
CA GLY A 75 -17.45 12.58 -3.39
C GLY A 75 -17.16 11.31 -4.19
N LYS A 76 -17.87 11.15 -5.31
CA LYS A 76 -17.80 9.95 -6.17
C LYS A 76 -16.42 9.73 -6.77
N GLU A 77 -15.65 10.79 -7.03
CA GLU A 77 -14.30 10.65 -7.59
C GLU A 77 -13.33 10.04 -6.58
N LEU A 78 -13.45 10.41 -5.29
CA LEU A 78 -12.64 9.79 -4.24
C LEU A 78 -12.97 8.30 -4.09
N ALA A 79 -14.26 7.94 -4.18
CA ALA A 79 -14.69 6.55 -4.14
C ALA A 79 -14.12 5.74 -5.32
N LYS A 80 -14.13 6.29 -6.54
CA LYS A 80 -13.51 5.65 -7.71
C LYS A 80 -12.02 5.45 -7.52
N VAL A 81 -11.28 6.46 -7.04
CA VAL A 81 -9.84 6.31 -6.76
C VAL A 81 -9.61 5.18 -5.77
N ALA A 82 -10.39 5.14 -4.68
CA ALA A 82 -10.29 4.09 -3.68
C ALA A 82 -10.57 2.69 -4.26
N MET A 83 -11.56 2.54 -5.16
CA MET A 83 -11.85 1.27 -5.85
C MET A 83 -10.66 0.73 -6.65
N PHE A 84 -9.88 1.63 -7.25
CA PHE A 84 -8.74 1.25 -8.10
C PHE A 84 -7.42 1.15 -7.33
N SER A 85 -7.42 1.33 -6.01
CA SER A 85 -6.21 1.21 -5.19
C SER A 85 -5.40 -0.10 -5.39
N PRO A 86 -6.02 -1.29 -5.66
CA PRO A 86 -5.24 -2.50 -5.87
C PRO A 86 -4.35 -2.47 -7.12
N LEU A 87 -4.67 -1.62 -8.11
CA LEU A 87 -3.87 -1.51 -9.33
C LEU A 87 -2.43 -1.09 -9.04
N VAL A 88 -2.23 -0.23 -8.03
CA VAL A 88 -0.88 0.21 -7.62
C VAL A 88 -0.07 -0.96 -7.09
N LEU A 89 -0.64 -1.77 -6.18
CA LEU A 89 0.04 -2.94 -5.63
C LEU A 89 0.34 -3.99 -6.72
N VAL A 90 -0.64 -4.29 -7.58
CA VAL A 90 -0.46 -5.27 -8.65
C VAL A 90 0.63 -4.82 -9.62
N ASN A 91 0.64 -3.55 -10.01
CA ASN A 91 1.65 -3.01 -10.91
C ASN A 91 3.05 -3.03 -10.28
N MET A 92 3.15 -2.60 -9.02
CA MET A 92 4.43 -2.48 -8.34
C MET A 92 4.99 -3.85 -7.93
N ILE A 93 4.25 -4.64 -7.14
CA ILE A 93 4.71 -5.93 -6.63
C ILE A 93 4.75 -6.96 -7.77
N GLY A 94 3.71 -7.01 -8.60
CA GLY A 94 3.67 -7.91 -9.74
C GLY A 94 4.76 -7.59 -10.76
N GLY A 95 4.97 -6.29 -11.05
CA GLY A 95 6.05 -5.83 -11.91
C GLY A 95 7.43 -6.19 -11.34
N MET A 96 7.65 -5.97 -10.04
CA MET A 96 8.89 -6.35 -9.37
C MET A 96 9.17 -7.84 -9.51
N ILE A 97 8.23 -8.71 -9.12
CA ILE A 97 8.39 -10.17 -9.20
C ILE A 97 8.76 -10.61 -10.62
N ILE A 98 8.05 -10.10 -11.64
CA ILE A 98 8.31 -10.46 -13.04
C ILE A 98 9.71 -10.04 -13.50
N LEU A 99 10.19 -8.87 -13.06
CA LEU A 99 11.48 -8.33 -13.50
C LEU A 99 12.66 -8.91 -12.72
N THR A 100 12.45 -9.33 -11.48
CA THR A 100 13.54 -9.70 -10.57
C THR A 100 13.61 -11.20 -10.26
N SER A 101 12.56 -12.00 -10.53
CA SER A 101 12.53 -13.43 -10.20
C SER A 101 13.66 -14.23 -10.83
N ASP A 102 13.94 -13.97 -12.11
CA ASP A 102 14.97 -14.68 -12.87
C ASP A 102 16.39 -14.34 -12.39
N ASN A 103 16.53 -13.26 -11.60
CA ASN A 103 17.78 -12.81 -11.00
C ASN A 103 17.93 -13.26 -9.54
N GLY A 104 17.05 -14.14 -9.06
CA GLY A 104 17.13 -14.71 -7.70
C GLY A 104 16.40 -13.91 -6.62
N TYR A 105 15.67 -12.85 -7.00
CA TYR A 105 14.87 -12.08 -6.05
C TYR A 105 13.51 -12.74 -5.81
N GLY A 106 13.09 -12.89 -4.56
CA GLY A 106 11.73 -13.40 -4.29
C GLY A 106 11.48 -14.03 -2.93
N GLY A 107 12.30 -13.74 -1.91
CA GLY A 107 12.00 -14.23 -0.57
C GLY A 107 10.79 -13.54 0.05
N THR A 108 10.36 -14.09 1.18
CA THR A 108 9.17 -13.63 1.90
C THR A 108 9.61 -12.86 3.14
N PRO A 109 9.15 -11.60 3.34
CA PRO A 109 9.45 -10.86 4.55
C PRO A 109 9.01 -11.63 5.81
N THR A 110 9.75 -11.47 6.90
CA THR A 110 9.38 -12.01 8.22
C THR A 110 9.27 -10.88 9.26
N GLY A 111 8.86 -11.20 10.49
CA GLY A 111 8.83 -10.24 11.60
C GLY A 111 7.99 -8.99 11.32
N VAL A 112 8.54 -7.82 11.65
CA VAL A 112 7.87 -6.52 11.48
C VAL A 112 7.56 -6.23 10.00
N SER A 113 8.49 -6.57 9.11
CA SER A 113 8.32 -6.38 7.66
C SER A 113 7.13 -7.18 7.12
N ALA A 114 6.91 -8.41 7.61
CA ALA A 114 5.72 -9.20 7.27
C ALA A 114 4.41 -8.57 7.76
N VAL A 115 4.41 -8.02 8.99
CA VAL A 115 3.24 -7.33 9.54
C VAL A 115 2.93 -6.07 8.73
N LEU A 116 3.92 -5.26 8.38
CA LEU A 116 3.74 -4.06 7.58
C LEU A 116 3.23 -4.38 6.16
N ALA A 117 3.80 -5.39 5.51
CA ALA A 117 3.34 -5.88 4.22
C ALA A 117 1.88 -6.38 4.30
N GLY A 118 1.54 -7.16 5.34
CA GLY A 118 0.18 -7.64 5.58
C GLY A 118 -0.82 -6.49 5.82
N LEU A 119 -0.44 -5.48 6.60
CA LEU A 119 -1.24 -4.28 6.83
C LEU A 119 -1.45 -3.47 5.55
N MET A 120 -0.43 -3.35 4.70
CA MET A 120 -0.53 -2.66 3.41
C MET A 120 -1.50 -3.39 2.48
N VAL A 121 -1.40 -4.72 2.35
CA VAL A 121 -2.32 -5.53 1.54
C VAL A 121 -3.74 -5.42 2.08
N LEU A 122 -3.94 -5.61 3.39
CA LEU A 122 -5.24 -5.49 4.03
C LEU A 122 -5.83 -4.08 3.86
N GLY A 123 -5.03 -3.05 4.12
CA GLY A 123 -5.43 -1.65 3.96
C GLY A 123 -5.82 -1.33 2.50
N THR A 124 -5.13 -1.92 1.52
CA THR A 124 -5.47 -1.77 0.11
C THR A 124 -6.80 -2.44 -0.22
N VAL A 125 -7.03 -3.67 0.25
CA VAL A 125 -8.30 -4.37 0.08
C VAL A 125 -9.45 -3.60 0.73
N LEU A 126 -9.27 -3.13 1.97
CA LEU A 126 -10.29 -2.34 2.67
C LEU A 126 -10.54 -0.99 1.97
N THR A 127 -9.50 -0.37 1.41
CA THR A 127 -9.65 0.84 0.59
C THR A 127 -10.47 0.56 -0.67
N CYS A 128 -10.19 -0.53 -1.37
CA CYS A 128 -10.97 -0.97 -2.53
C CYS A 128 -12.44 -1.19 -2.17
N VAL A 129 -12.71 -1.96 -1.11
CA VAL A 129 -14.05 -2.22 -0.59
C VAL A 129 -14.75 -0.91 -0.21
N SER A 130 -14.06 0.02 0.47
CA SER A 130 -14.61 1.34 0.80
C SER A 130 -15.04 2.12 -0.43
N GLY A 131 -14.26 2.05 -1.51
CA GLY A 131 -14.60 2.66 -2.78
C GLY A 131 -15.88 2.07 -3.37
N PHE A 132 -15.99 0.73 -3.41
CA PHE A 132 -17.19 0.05 -3.92
C PHE A 132 -18.45 0.40 -3.12
N MET A 133 -18.32 0.56 -1.80
CA MET A 133 -19.43 0.92 -0.91
C MET A 133 -19.96 2.35 -1.13
N HIS A 134 -19.12 3.25 -1.66
CA HIS A 134 -19.41 4.68 -1.80
C HIS A 134 -19.47 5.15 -3.26
N LYS A 135 -19.33 4.24 -4.23
CA LYS A 135 -19.20 4.56 -5.67
C LYS A 135 -20.41 5.28 -6.26
N ASP A 136 -21.61 5.01 -5.73
CA ASP A 136 -22.86 5.55 -6.26
C ASP A 136 -23.23 6.90 -5.62
N GLY A 137 -22.46 7.37 -4.64
CA GLY A 137 -22.89 8.41 -3.68
C GLY A 137 -23.76 7.80 -2.58
N GLU A 138 -24.08 8.56 -1.54
CA GLU A 138 -25.17 8.17 -0.63
C GLU A 138 -26.40 7.86 -1.49
N SER A 139 -26.91 6.64 -1.38
CA SER A 139 -28.15 6.25 -2.04
C SER A 139 -29.26 7.17 -1.54
N GLU A 140 -29.79 8.04 -2.41
CA GLU A 140 -31.04 8.82 -2.21
C GLU A 140 -32.28 7.90 -2.11
N ALA A 141 -32.22 6.82 -1.33
CA ALA A 141 -33.32 5.87 -1.15
C ALA A 141 -33.80 5.75 0.32
N GLU A 142 -33.18 6.46 1.26
CA GLU A 142 -33.62 6.51 2.67
C GLU A 142 -33.89 7.94 3.17
N ALA A 143 -34.03 8.92 2.26
CA ALA A 143 -34.44 10.30 2.58
C ALA A 143 -35.94 10.56 2.32
N VAL A 144 -36.76 9.50 2.25
CA VAL A 144 -38.22 9.61 2.21
C VAL A 144 -38.80 8.71 3.30
N GLU A 145 -38.78 9.22 4.53
CA GLU A 145 -39.77 8.87 5.55
C GLU A 145 -40.41 10.16 6.08
#